data_AF-A0A7V1IDM2-F1
#
_entry.id   AF-A0A7V1IDM2-F1
#
_cell.length_a   1.000
_cell.length_b   1.000
_cell.length_c   1.000
_cell.angle_alpha   90.00
_cell.angle_beta   90.00
_cell.angle_gamma   90.00
#
_symmetry.space_group_name_H-M   'P 1'
#
loop_
_entity.id
_entity.type
_entity.pdbx_description
1 polymer ?
#
loop_
_entity_poly.entity_id
_entity_poly.type
_entity_poly.pdbx_seq_one_letter_code
_entity_poly.pdbx_strand_id
1 'polypeptide(L)'
;KFGKGAIRGGEIHAGRGFEAGTLGNIHYLKTDLEDGEHKVMDEWIKEIDFFLDHKEEFHGKLEDAVASFVQRKYQWGGLKEEESKLYDHLQQAMVDFDEWFEFLKKSHEKLLGERHKLGKKAYVKAEEKAYPGVRITIDLTRMKLDQEYEYILFRLQDGVITPFSVRGG
;
A
#
# COMPACT_ATOMS: atom_id res chain seq x y z
N LYS A 1 31.45 20.47 5.64
CA LYS A 1 30.57 19.77 4.68
C LYS A 1 30.67 18.28 5.00
N PHE A 2 29.65 17.68 5.61
CA PHE A 2 29.60 16.23 5.73
C PHE A 2 29.37 15.69 4.32
N GLY A 3 30.37 15.03 3.73
CA GLY A 3 30.21 14.40 2.43
C GLY A 3 29.12 13.35 2.53
N LYS A 4 28.13 13.38 1.63
CA LYS A 4 27.16 12.29 1.56
C LYS A 4 27.94 11.04 1.18
N GLY A 5 27.84 10.00 2.01
CA GLY A 5 28.60 8.75 1.85
C GLY A 5 28.24 8.02 0.56
N ALA A 6 28.86 6.86 0.35
CA ALA A 6 28.55 5.98 -0.76
C ALA A 6 27.70 4.79 -0.29
N ILE A 7 26.69 4.42 -1.07
CA ILE A 7 25.98 3.15 -0.91
C ILE A 7 26.62 2.16 -1.88
N ARG A 8 27.30 1.14 -1.36
CA ARG A 8 28.09 0.18 -2.15
C ARG A 8 27.65 -1.25 -1.83
N GLY A 9 26.61 -1.71 -2.50
CA GLY A 9 26.08 -3.06 -2.34
C GLY A 9 25.02 -3.19 -1.24
N GLY A 10 24.30 -4.31 -1.29
CA GLY A 10 23.23 -4.65 -0.35
C GLY A 10 21.85 -4.26 -0.86
N GLU A 11 20.88 -4.37 0.04
CA GLU A 11 19.48 -4.03 -0.17
C GLU A 11 19.09 -3.05 0.93
N ILE A 12 18.58 -1.89 0.55
CA ILE A 12 18.20 -0.84 1.49
C ILE A 12 16.78 -0.40 1.16
N HIS A 13 15.96 -0.28 2.20
CA HIS A 13 14.60 0.23 2.11
C HIS A 13 14.51 1.59 2.80
N ALA A 14 13.85 2.55 2.16
CA ALA A 14 13.55 3.87 2.69
C ALA A 14 12.06 4.20 2.49
N GLY A 15 11.54 5.09 3.33
CA GLY A 15 10.17 5.60 3.21
C GLY A 15 10.08 7.07 2.84
N ARG A 16 11.21 7.74 2.57
CA ARG A 16 11.30 9.20 2.33
C ARG A 16 12.36 9.58 1.29
N GLY A 17 12.97 8.60 0.61
CA GLY A 17 14.02 8.83 -0.37
C GLY A 17 15.43 8.43 0.09
N PHE A 18 16.28 8.25 -0.92
CA PHE A 18 17.71 8.01 -0.77
C PHE A 18 18.51 9.22 -1.25
N GLU A 19 19.49 9.63 -0.45
CA GLU A 19 20.50 10.62 -0.84
C GLU A 19 21.90 10.11 -0.50
N ALA A 20 22.73 9.92 -1.52
CA ALA A 20 24.12 9.52 -1.37
C ALA A 20 25.00 10.28 -2.38
N GLY A 21 26.30 10.38 -2.09
CA GLY A 21 27.27 10.88 -3.08
C GLY A 21 27.36 9.91 -4.25
N THR A 22 27.63 8.64 -3.93
CA THR A 22 27.75 7.56 -4.91
C THR A 22 26.76 6.43 -4.64
N LEU A 23 26.10 5.94 -5.70
CA LEU A 23 25.25 4.73 -5.67
C LEU A 23 25.91 3.61 -6.48
N GLY A 24 26.12 2.45 -5.86
CA GLY A 24 26.81 1.31 -6.45
C GLY A 24 28.33 1.49 -6.50
N ASN A 25 29.00 0.69 -7.33
CA ASN A 25 30.43 0.79 -7.55
C ASN A 25 30.86 0.25 -8.92
N ILE A 26 32.13 0.48 -9.27
CA ILE A 26 32.77 0.01 -10.52
C ILE A 26 32.80 -1.52 -10.66
N HIS A 27 32.63 -2.26 -9.56
CA HIS A 27 32.61 -3.73 -9.56
C HIS A 27 31.19 -4.27 -9.72
N TYR A 28 30.20 -3.40 -9.95
CA TYR A 28 28.79 -3.75 -10.13
C TYR A 28 28.25 -4.62 -9.00
N LEU A 29 28.69 -4.37 -7.75
CA LEU A 29 28.11 -5.05 -6.60
C LEU A 29 26.62 -4.78 -6.56
N LYS A 30 25.84 -5.86 -6.39
CA LYS A 30 24.38 -5.83 -6.30
C LYS A 30 23.96 -4.78 -5.27
N THR A 31 23.32 -3.72 -5.73
CA THR A 31 22.85 -2.59 -4.93
C THR A 31 21.39 -2.36 -5.28
N ASP A 32 20.50 -2.73 -4.36
CA ASP A 32 19.04 -2.58 -4.52
C ASP A 32 18.56 -1.47 -3.57
N LEU A 33 17.89 -0.47 -4.12
CA LEU A 33 17.39 0.70 -3.41
C LEU A 33 15.88 0.73 -3.58
N GLU A 34 15.15 0.50 -2.50
CA GLU A 34 13.69 0.45 -2.52
C GLU A 34 13.10 1.59 -1.70
N ASP A 35 12.34 2.47 -2.36
CA ASP A 35 11.72 3.63 -1.73
C ASP A 35 10.22 3.69 -2.01
N GLY A 36 9.45 4.11 -1.01
CA GLY A 36 8.00 4.25 -1.14
C GLY A 36 7.21 2.93 -1.06
N GLU A 37 7.84 1.83 -0.62
CA GLU A 37 7.11 0.61 -0.24
C GLU A 37 6.52 0.80 1.18
N HIS A 38 5.22 0.62 1.31
CA HIS A 38 4.51 0.77 2.58
C HIS A 38 3.71 -0.50 2.89
N LYS A 39 4.41 -1.60 3.18
CA LYS A 39 3.82 -2.94 3.36
C LYS A 39 2.55 -2.98 4.20
N VAL A 40 2.56 -2.36 5.39
CA VAL A 40 1.38 -2.33 6.29
C VAL A 40 0.20 -1.59 5.64
N MET A 41 0.46 -0.48 4.95
CA MET A 41 -0.58 0.28 4.25
C MET A 41 -1.11 -0.51 3.05
N ASP A 42 -0.23 -1.18 2.30
CA ASP A 42 -0.58 -2.00 1.15
C ASP A 42 -1.38 -3.25 1.58
N GLU A 43 -1.07 -3.84 2.74
CA GLU A 43 -1.85 -4.91 3.37
C GLU A 43 -3.24 -4.43 3.78
N TRP A 44 -3.35 -3.27 4.44
CA TRP A 44 -4.65 -2.70 4.81
C TRP A 44 -5.52 -2.35 3.61
N ILE A 45 -4.93 -1.81 2.54
CA ILE A 45 -5.66 -1.54 1.29
C ILE A 45 -6.23 -2.86 0.75
N LYS A 46 -5.43 -3.92 0.66
CA LYS A 46 -5.88 -5.24 0.20
C LYS A 46 -6.98 -5.86 1.07
N GLU A 47 -6.86 -5.73 2.39
CA GLU A 47 -7.90 -6.22 3.31
C GLU A 47 -9.22 -5.46 3.10
N ILE A 48 -9.16 -4.14 2.96
CA ILE A 48 -10.36 -3.33 2.72
C ILE A 48 -10.96 -3.64 1.34
N ASP A 49 -10.15 -3.77 0.28
CA ASP A 49 -10.59 -4.18 -1.05
C ASP A 49 -11.34 -5.51 -1.00
N PHE A 50 -10.80 -6.51 -0.26
CA PHE A 50 -11.48 -7.78 -0.08
C PHE A 50 -12.87 -7.61 0.53
N PHE A 51 -13.02 -6.78 1.57
CA PHE A 51 -14.34 -6.55 2.17
C PHE A 51 -15.29 -5.80 1.23
N LEU A 52 -14.79 -4.80 0.51
CA LEU A 52 -15.57 -4.02 -0.46
C LEU A 52 -16.07 -4.87 -1.64
N ASP A 53 -15.22 -5.73 -2.19
CA ASP A 53 -15.55 -6.63 -3.31
C ASP A 53 -16.54 -7.73 -2.95
N HIS A 54 -16.65 -8.06 -1.67
CA HIS A 54 -17.55 -9.10 -1.16
C HIS A 54 -18.72 -8.52 -0.34
N LYS A 55 -19.05 -7.23 -0.52
CA LYS A 55 -20.15 -6.56 0.19
C LYS A 55 -21.46 -7.33 0.07
N GLU A 56 -21.87 -7.63 -1.15
CA GLU A 56 -23.14 -8.30 -1.44
C GLU A 56 -23.17 -9.72 -0.86
N GLU A 57 -22.04 -10.42 -0.89
CA GLU A 57 -21.93 -11.76 -0.30
C GLU A 57 -22.10 -11.71 1.23
N PHE A 58 -21.44 -10.78 1.92
CA PHE A 58 -21.57 -10.63 3.37
C PHE A 58 -22.96 -10.17 3.77
N HIS A 59 -23.56 -9.25 3.01
CA HIS A 59 -24.93 -8.81 3.22
C HIS A 59 -25.92 -9.97 3.06
N GLY A 60 -25.80 -10.74 1.98
CA GLY A 60 -26.66 -11.89 1.72
C GLY A 60 -26.57 -12.96 2.81
N LYS A 61 -25.37 -13.23 3.34
CA LYS A 61 -25.20 -14.16 4.48
C LYS A 61 -25.89 -13.66 5.76
N LEU A 62 -25.87 -12.34 6.01
CA LEU A 62 -26.58 -11.71 7.12
C LEU A 62 -28.10 -11.83 6.94
N GLU A 63 -28.60 -11.55 5.73
CA GLU A 63 -30.01 -11.70 5.38
C GLU A 63 -30.49 -13.15 5.54
N ASP A 64 -29.74 -14.11 5.02
CA ASP A 64 -30.04 -15.55 5.13
C ASP A 64 -30.08 -16.00 6.60
N ALA A 65 -29.13 -15.52 7.41
CA ALA A 65 -29.10 -15.80 8.84
C ALA A 65 -30.35 -15.26 9.54
N VAL A 66 -30.71 -14.00 9.30
CA VAL A 66 -31.93 -13.38 9.86
C VAL A 66 -33.19 -14.10 9.38
N ALA A 67 -33.29 -14.42 8.08
CA ALA A 67 -34.42 -15.15 7.51
C ALA A 67 -34.60 -16.54 8.15
N SER A 68 -33.50 -17.23 8.46
CA SER A 68 -33.54 -18.53 9.13
C SER A 68 -34.15 -18.46 10.54
N PHE A 69 -33.86 -17.40 11.29
CA PHE A 69 -34.46 -17.16 12.62
C PHE A 69 -35.92 -16.77 12.51
N VAL A 70 -36.29 -15.95 11.52
CA VAL A 70 -37.70 -15.60 11.25
C VAL A 70 -38.49 -16.87 10.96
N GLN A 71 -37.98 -17.75 10.09
CA GLN A 71 -38.65 -19.01 9.75
C GLN A 71 -38.83 -19.92 10.99
N ARG A 72 -37.80 -20.07 11.83
CA ARG A 72 -37.90 -20.84 13.08
C ARG A 72 -38.92 -20.28 14.04
N LYS A 73 -38.95 -18.95 14.21
CA LYS A 73 -39.93 -18.25 15.06
C LYS A 73 -41.36 -18.59 14.64
N TYR A 74 -41.64 -18.62 13.34
CA TYR A 74 -42.96 -19.00 12.82
C TYR A 74 -43.26 -20.50 12.97
N GLN A 75 -42.27 -21.38 12.74
CA GLN A 75 -42.47 -22.83 12.80
C GLN A 75 -42.67 -23.35 14.23
N TRP A 76 -41.99 -22.77 15.22
CA TRP A 76 -42.00 -23.26 16.61
C TRP A 76 -42.79 -22.37 17.57
N GLY A 77 -43.43 -21.31 17.06
CA GLY A 77 -44.23 -20.38 17.86
C GLY A 77 -43.40 -19.42 18.73
N GLY A 78 -42.08 -19.36 18.53
CA GLY A 78 -41.15 -18.51 19.28
C GLY A 78 -39.69 -18.91 19.08
N LEU A 79 -38.79 -18.08 19.61
CA LEU A 79 -37.35 -18.38 19.72
C LEU A 79 -37.00 -18.65 21.19
N LYS A 80 -35.98 -19.48 21.44
CA LYS A 80 -35.39 -19.58 22.78
C LYS A 80 -34.68 -18.28 23.15
N GLU A 81 -34.44 -18.05 24.45
CA GLU A 81 -33.84 -16.79 24.94
C GLU A 81 -32.48 -16.49 24.28
N GLU A 82 -31.61 -17.50 24.14
CA GLU A 82 -30.31 -17.37 23.48
C GLU A 82 -30.44 -17.05 21.99
N GLU A 83 -31.40 -17.69 21.31
CA GLU A 83 -31.70 -17.44 19.89
C GLU A 83 -32.28 -16.05 19.67
N SER A 84 -33.11 -15.56 20.59
CA SER A 84 -33.66 -14.20 20.53
C SER A 84 -32.57 -13.15 20.68
N LYS A 85 -31.64 -13.32 21.62
CA LYS A 85 -30.50 -12.40 21.79
C LYS A 85 -29.61 -12.38 20.55
N LEU A 86 -29.35 -13.55 19.96
CA LEU A 86 -28.56 -13.63 18.73
C LEU A 86 -29.29 -12.99 17.55
N TYR A 87 -30.60 -13.19 17.43
CA TYR A 87 -31.42 -12.54 16.42
C TYR A 87 -31.37 -11.02 16.53
N ASP A 88 -31.54 -10.47 17.73
CA ASP A 88 -31.46 -9.02 17.97
C ASP A 88 -30.07 -8.48 17.59
N HIS A 89 -29.01 -9.23 17.89
CA HIS A 89 -27.64 -8.86 17.50
C HIS A 89 -27.45 -8.86 15.97
N LEU A 90 -28.00 -9.84 15.26
CA LEU A 90 -27.95 -9.91 13.79
C LEU A 90 -28.75 -8.78 13.14
N GLN A 91 -29.92 -8.43 13.71
CA GLN A 91 -30.70 -7.28 13.23
C GLN A 91 -29.93 -5.98 13.41
N GLN A 92 -29.29 -5.78 14.56
CA GLN A 92 -28.44 -4.61 14.77
C GLN A 92 -27.25 -4.60 13.81
N ALA A 93 -26.59 -5.74 13.62
CA ALA A 93 -25.48 -5.86 12.67
C ALA A 93 -25.90 -5.55 11.23
N MET A 94 -27.12 -5.89 10.81
CA MET A 94 -27.67 -5.49 9.50
C MET A 94 -27.85 -3.98 9.38
N VAL A 95 -28.36 -3.32 10.42
CA VAL A 95 -28.52 -1.86 10.43
C VAL A 95 -27.16 -1.16 10.35
N ASP A 96 -26.19 -1.65 11.11
CA ASP A 96 -24.85 -1.07 11.18
C ASP A 96 -23.98 -1.42 9.95
N PHE A 97 -24.40 -2.41 9.14
CA PHE A 97 -23.63 -2.94 8.02
C PHE A 97 -23.30 -1.86 6.98
N ASP A 98 -24.30 -1.10 6.55
CA ASP A 98 -24.08 -0.05 5.54
C ASP A 98 -23.21 1.09 6.07
N GLU A 99 -23.36 1.45 7.34
CA GLU A 99 -22.51 2.46 7.98
C GLU A 99 -21.05 2.00 8.07
N TRP A 100 -20.83 0.72 8.41
CA TRP A 100 -19.50 0.12 8.43
C TRP A 100 -18.88 0.08 7.04
N PHE A 101 -19.64 -0.25 6.00
CA PHE A 101 -19.16 -0.25 4.61
C PHE A 101 -18.82 1.16 4.12
N GLU A 102 -19.63 2.16 4.43
CA GLU A 102 -19.32 3.56 4.12
C GLU A 102 -18.06 4.03 4.86
N PHE A 103 -17.85 3.59 6.11
CA PHE A 103 -16.62 3.84 6.83
C PHE A 103 -15.40 3.20 6.15
N LEU A 104 -15.51 1.93 5.72
CA LEU A 104 -14.44 1.24 4.98
C LEU A 104 -14.10 1.96 3.68
N LYS A 105 -15.11 2.35 2.90
CA LYS A 105 -14.93 3.06 1.63
C LYS A 105 -14.19 4.39 1.83
N LYS A 106 -14.59 5.19 2.81
CA LYS A 106 -13.91 6.46 3.14
C LYS A 106 -12.48 6.24 3.61
N SER A 107 -12.27 5.20 4.42
CA SER A 107 -10.94 4.82 4.89
C SER A 107 -10.05 4.39 3.72
N HIS A 108 -10.60 3.64 2.77
CA HIS A 108 -9.93 3.20 1.56
C HIS A 108 -9.48 4.40 0.70
N GLU A 109 -10.40 5.32 0.40
CA GLU A 109 -10.09 6.53 -0.36
C GLU A 109 -8.99 7.37 0.30
N LYS A 110 -9.03 7.48 1.64
CA LYS A 110 -8.01 8.19 2.41
C LYS A 110 -6.64 7.48 2.32
N LEU A 111 -6.61 6.16 2.50
CA LEU A 111 -5.38 5.37 2.43
C LEU A 111 -4.74 5.43 1.04
N LEU A 112 -5.54 5.28 -0.04
CA LEU A 112 -5.07 5.46 -1.40
C LEU A 112 -4.49 6.87 -1.63
N GLY A 113 -5.17 7.89 -1.12
CA GLY A 113 -4.70 9.27 -1.18
C GLY A 113 -3.37 9.50 -0.45
N GLU A 114 -3.19 8.89 0.72
CA GLU A 114 -1.93 8.92 1.47
C GLU A 114 -0.82 8.14 0.76
N ARG A 115 -1.14 6.94 0.25
CA ARG A 115 -0.21 6.10 -0.51
C ARG A 115 0.33 6.82 -1.74
N HIS A 116 -0.54 7.52 -2.47
CA HIS A 116 -0.15 8.33 -3.63
C HIS A 116 0.75 9.50 -3.25
N LYS A 117 0.47 10.18 -2.13
CA LYS A 117 1.32 11.28 -1.64
C LYS A 117 2.72 10.80 -1.25
N LEU A 118 2.82 9.60 -0.67
CA LEU A 118 4.09 8.99 -0.31
C LEU A 118 4.89 8.64 -1.56
N GLY A 119 4.26 8.00 -2.56
CA GLY A 119 4.88 7.69 -3.86
C GLY A 119 5.39 8.94 -4.59
N LYS A 120 4.64 10.05 -4.58
CA LYS A 120 5.09 11.33 -5.17
C LYS A 120 6.32 11.95 -4.50
N LYS A 121 6.55 11.63 -3.23
CA LYS A 121 7.69 12.12 -2.46
C LYS A 121 8.87 11.18 -2.49
N ALA A 122 8.70 9.97 -3.01
CA ALA A 122 9.76 8.98 -3.12
C ALA A 122 10.77 9.38 -4.21
N TYR A 123 12.06 9.22 -3.93
CA TYR A 123 13.13 9.54 -4.87
C TYR A 123 14.45 8.87 -4.52
N VAL A 124 15.31 8.74 -5.53
CA VAL A 124 16.70 8.29 -5.36
C VAL A 124 17.63 9.33 -5.97
N LYS A 125 18.52 9.91 -5.16
CA LYS A 125 19.45 10.95 -5.60
C LYS A 125 20.90 10.49 -5.43
N ALA A 126 21.67 10.60 -6.51
CA ALA A 126 23.13 10.53 -6.48
C ALA A 126 23.72 11.91 -6.72
N GLU A 127 24.45 12.44 -5.74
CA GLU A 127 25.06 13.78 -5.85
C GLU A 127 26.32 13.80 -6.71
N GLU A 128 26.96 12.66 -6.89
CA GLU A 128 28.14 12.53 -7.73
C GLU A 128 27.84 11.56 -8.86
N LYS A 129 27.60 10.28 -8.53
CA LYS A 129 27.55 9.21 -9.53
C LYS A 129 26.66 8.04 -9.12
N ALA A 130 25.91 7.51 -10.08
CA ALA A 130 25.22 6.23 -9.97
C ALA A 130 25.78 5.26 -11.03
N TYR A 131 26.25 4.10 -10.58
CA TYR A 131 26.84 3.08 -11.46
C TYR A 131 25.77 2.16 -12.08
N PRO A 132 26.04 1.56 -13.25
CA PRO A 132 25.21 0.50 -13.81
C PRO A 132 25.00 -0.63 -12.81
N GLY A 133 23.94 -1.42 -13.01
CA GLY A 133 23.62 -2.55 -12.15
C GLY A 133 22.90 -2.20 -10.85
N VAL A 134 22.90 -0.94 -10.42
CA VAL A 134 22.02 -0.44 -9.35
C VAL A 134 20.57 -0.66 -9.76
N ARG A 135 19.77 -1.23 -8.85
CA ARG A 135 18.33 -1.38 -9.03
C ARG A 135 17.62 -0.37 -8.14
N ILE A 136 16.70 0.35 -8.72
CA ILE A 136 15.87 1.34 -8.06
C ILE A 136 14.44 0.83 -8.15
N THR A 137 13.84 0.59 -6.99
CA THR A 137 12.42 0.37 -6.83
C THR A 137 11.84 1.64 -6.24
N ILE A 138 10.91 2.29 -6.95
CA ILE A 138 10.08 3.36 -6.39
C ILE A 138 8.64 2.88 -6.52
N ASP A 139 7.98 2.73 -5.37
CA ASP A 139 6.65 2.14 -5.30
C ASP A 139 6.65 0.72 -5.89
N LEU A 140 5.79 0.43 -6.88
CA LEU A 140 5.76 -0.86 -7.60
C LEU A 140 6.63 -0.87 -8.86
N THR A 141 7.26 0.27 -9.19
CA THR A 141 8.02 0.41 -10.43
C THR A 141 9.48 0.11 -10.17
N ARG A 142 10.09 -0.67 -11.06
CA ARG A 142 11.50 -1.07 -10.97
C ARG A 142 12.27 -0.59 -12.18
N MET A 143 13.45 -0.04 -11.93
CA MET A 143 14.42 0.36 -12.94
C MET A 143 15.79 -0.20 -12.58
N LYS A 144 16.47 -0.79 -13.54
CA LYS A 144 17.89 -1.14 -13.42
C LYS A 144 18.69 -0.16 -14.25
N LEU A 145 19.73 0.42 -13.66
CA LEU A 145 20.64 1.29 -14.40
C LEU A 145 21.48 0.45 -15.36
N ASP A 146 21.46 0.82 -16.62
CA ASP A 146 22.21 0.21 -17.72
C ASP A 146 23.49 0.99 -18.03
N GLN A 147 23.50 2.28 -17.73
CA GLN A 147 24.63 3.19 -17.89
C GLN A 147 24.96 3.96 -16.60
N GLU A 148 26.09 4.67 -16.61
CA GLU A 148 26.47 5.58 -15.54
C GLU A 148 25.69 6.88 -15.64
N TYR A 149 25.25 7.40 -14.51
CA TYR A 149 24.61 8.70 -14.40
C TYR A 149 25.41 9.57 -13.42
N GLU A 150 25.60 10.84 -13.76
CA GLU A 150 26.22 11.82 -12.86
C GLU A 150 25.19 12.87 -12.42
N TYR A 151 25.26 13.30 -11.16
CA TYR A 151 24.39 14.34 -10.61
C TYR A 151 22.92 14.09 -10.99
N ILE A 152 22.34 13.00 -10.50
CA ILE A 152 21.05 12.49 -10.97
C ILE A 152 20.05 12.30 -9.83
N LEU A 153 18.79 12.56 -10.15
CA LEU A 153 17.63 12.30 -9.32
C LEU A 153 16.67 11.39 -10.09
N PHE A 154 16.30 10.26 -9.53
CA PHE A 154 15.28 9.36 -10.06
C PHE A 154 13.98 9.56 -9.30
N ARG A 155 12.88 9.72 -10.02
CA ARG A 155 11.52 9.84 -9.45
C ARG A 155 10.51 9.12 -10.32
N LEU A 156 9.41 8.72 -9.70
CA LEU A 156 8.25 8.19 -10.42
C LEU A 156 7.51 9.36 -11.10
N GLN A 157 7.39 9.29 -12.42
CA GLN A 157 6.60 10.22 -13.24
C GLN A 157 5.76 9.39 -14.21
N ASP A 158 4.45 9.60 -14.22
CA ASP A 158 3.52 8.93 -15.15
C ASP A 158 3.66 7.39 -15.18
N GLY A 159 3.93 6.78 -14.01
CA GLY A 159 4.08 5.34 -13.85
C GLY A 159 5.45 4.77 -14.24
N VAL A 160 6.43 5.61 -14.61
CA VAL A 160 7.79 5.20 -14.94
C VAL A 160 8.81 5.92 -14.09
N ILE A 161 9.92 5.26 -13.76
CA ILE A 161 11.04 5.91 -13.07
C ILE A 161 11.84 6.70 -14.10
N THR A 162 11.85 8.02 -13.94
CA THR A 162 12.50 8.94 -14.88
C THR A 162 13.73 9.59 -14.23
N PRO A 163 14.88 9.62 -14.93
CA PRO A 163 16.08 10.33 -14.49
C PRO A 163 15.98 11.84 -14.77
N PHE A 164 16.32 12.66 -13.78
CA PHE A 164 16.41 14.12 -13.86
C PHE A 164 17.83 14.58 -13.49
N SER A 165 18.48 15.34 -14.36
CA SER A 165 19.77 15.94 -14.03
C SER A 165 19.60 17.03 -12.98
N VAL A 166 20.46 17.03 -11.96
CA VAL A 166 20.50 18.05 -10.89
C VAL A 166 21.71 18.99 -11.00
N ARG A 167 22.37 19.07 -12.17
CA ARG A 167 23.38 20.11 -12.43
C ARG A 167 22.69 21.46 -12.63
N GLY A 168 22.59 22.25 -11.56
CA GLY A 168 22.16 23.65 -11.64
C GLY A 168 21.24 24.12 -10.52
N GLY A 169 21.69 24.03 -9.26
CA GLY A 169 21.13 24.72 -8.11
C GLY A 169 22.22 25.50 -7.38
#